data_AF-A0A3D5FI38-F1
#
_entry.id   AF-A0A3D5FI38-F1
#
_cell.length_a   1.000
_cell.length_b   1.000
_cell.length_c   1.000
_cell.angle_alpha   90.00
_cell.angle_beta   90.00
_cell.angle_gamma   90.00
#
_symmetry.space_group_name_H-M   'P 1'
#
loop_
_entity.id
_entity.type
_entity.pdbx_description
1 polymer ?
#
loop_
_entity_poly.entity_id
_entity_poly.type
_entity_poly.pdbx_seq_one_letter_code
_entity_poly.pdbx_strand_id
1 'polypeptide(L)'
;MVDQAITKCKTLSESDARHFVAHGWIVVKEAVPKQKAEDIVACAWRELEERGIKKGDPETWKKEPYIRTGCPPNVSIMASRGDKEAAKQKLETRTRYGLPPESPLLQDVAPRALGAQVDCVGGRERVAAPEQIALPDSLAVNLCSDDSKLGEEGWRSTRAPGWHKDGWHYRHFLDSPQQGLLLAYIYSDLSPESGGTQMCVDSVG
;
A
#
# COMPACT_ATOMS: atom_id res chain seq x y z
N MET A 1 7.55 -16.53 -24.40
CA MET A 1 7.05 -16.77 -23.03
C MET A 1 6.31 -15.55 -22.48
N VAL A 2 6.86 -14.33 -22.58
CA VAL A 2 6.19 -13.09 -22.14
C VAL A 2 4.85 -12.86 -22.82
N ASP A 3 4.76 -12.92 -24.16
CA ASP A 3 3.49 -12.67 -24.85
C ASP A 3 2.38 -13.65 -24.44
N GLN A 4 2.72 -14.93 -24.23
CA GLN A 4 1.77 -15.92 -23.72
C GLN A 4 1.29 -15.59 -22.30
N ALA A 5 2.16 -15.05 -21.44
CA ALA A 5 1.75 -14.60 -20.10
C ALA A 5 0.81 -13.38 -20.20
N ILE A 6 1.13 -12.42 -21.07
CA ILE A 6 0.30 -11.23 -21.31
C ILE A 6 -1.09 -11.61 -21.83
N THR A 7 -1.20 -12.58 -22.73
CA THR A 7 -2.52 -13.05 -23.22
C THR A 7 -3.39 -13.70 -22.15
N LYS A 8 -2.81 -14.08 -21.00
CA LYS A 8 -3.54 -14.66 -19.87
C LYS A 8 -3.97 -13.61 -18.84
N CYS A 9 -3.52 -12.36 -18.96
CA CYS A 9 -3.91 -11.29 -18.05
C CYS A 9 -5.43 -11.10 -18.08
N LYS A 10 -6.04 -10.96 -16.91
CA LYS A 10 -7.49 -10.78 -16.77
C LYS A 10 -7.88 -9.37 -16.32
N THR A 11 -6.94 -8.63 -15.74
CA THR A 11 -7.15 -7.36 -15.06
C THR A 11 -6.37 -6.23 -15.72
N LEU A 12 -5.09 -6.47 -16.03
CA LEU A 12 -4.26 -5.54 -16.77
C LEU A 12 -4.62 -5.59 -18.26
N SER A 13 -4.63 -4.42 -18.89
CA SER A 13 -4.67 -4.35 -20.35
C SER A 13 -3.36 -4.88 -20.96
N GLU A 14 -3.36 -5.21 -22.24
CA GLU A 14 -2.13 -5.63 -22.92
C GLU A 14 -1.05 -4.52 -22.85
N SER A 15 -1.44 -3.26 -23.04
CA SER A 15 -0.51 -2.12 -22.94
C SER A 15 0.08 -1.97 -21.55
N ASP A 16 -0.75 -2.16 -20.52
CA ASP A 16 -0.34 -2.11 -19.12
C ASP A 16 0.64 -3.24 -18.79
N ALA A 17 0.33 -4.47 -19.18
CA ALA A 17 1.20 -5.61 -18.96
C ALA A 17 2.54 -5.46 -19.70
N ARG A 18 2.53 -4.95 -20.94
CA ARG A 18 3.76 -4.64 -21.69
C ARG A 18 4.57 -3.54 -21.02
N HIS A 19 3.93 -2.48 -20.52
CA HIS A 19 4.60 -1.42 -19.76
C HIS A 19 5.27 -1.97 -18.50
N PHE A 20 4.56 -2.81 -17.72
CA PHE A 20 5.11 -3.44 -16.53
C PHE A 20 6.35 -4.29 -16.85
N VAL A 21 6.30 -5.09 -17.92
CA VAL A 21 7.46 -5.90 -18.35
C VAL A 21 8.63 -5.04 -18.79
N ALA A 22 8.37 -3.93 -19.50
CA ALA A 22 9.41 -3.06 -20.02
C ALA A 22 10.08 -2.20 -18.93
N HIS A 23 9.31 -1.69 -17.97
CA HIS A 23 9.79 -0.69 -17.00
C HIS A 23 9.84 -1.18 -15.55
N GLY A 24 9.29 -2.35 -15.26
CA GLY A 24 9.27 -2.95 -13.92
C GLY A 24 8.26 -2.33 -12.95
N TRP A 25 7.36 -1.45 -13.41
CA TRP A 25 6.33 -0.81 -12.58
C TRP A 25 5.04 -0.58 -13.37
N ILE A 26 3.94 -0.39 -12.64
CA ILE A 26 2.66 0.02 -13.20
C ILE A 26 1.79 0.71 -12.14
N VAL A 27 1.00 1.69 -12.57
CA VAL A 27 -0.08 2.30 -11.76
C VAL A 27 -1.42 1.71 -12.16
N VAL A 28 -2.09 1.07 -11.21
CA VAL A 28 -3.43 0.48 -11.41
C VAL A 28 -4.48 1.40 -10.81
N LYS A 29 -5.18 2.15 -11.67
CA LYS A 29 -6.29 2.99 -11.24
C LYS A 29 -7.46 2.12 -10.75
N GLU A 30 -8.17 2.64 -9.74
CA GLU A 30 -9.33 1.99 -9.12
C GLU A 30 -9.03 0.59 -8.57
N ALA A 31 -7.77 0.31 -8.21
CA ALA A 31 -7.37 -0.96 -7.62
C ALA A 31 -8.16 -1.27 -6.33
N VAL A 32 -8.41 -0.23 -5.53
CA VAL A 32 -9.28 -0.25 -4.36
C VAL A 32 -10.52 0.60 -4.68
N PRO A 33 -11.75 0.11 -4.39
CA PRO A 33 -12.95 0.90 -4.60
C PRO A 33 -12.89 2.25 -3.86
N LYS A 34 -13.36 3.32 -4.51
CA LYS A 34 -13.27 4.69 -3.98
C LYS A 34 -13.81 4.80 -2.55
N GLN A 35 -14.99 4.26 -2.29
CA GLN A 35 -15.57 4.27 -0.94
C GLN A 35 -14.61 3.62 0.07
N LYS A 36 -14.06 2.43 -0.24
CA LYS A 36 -13.10 1.73 0.64
C LYS A 36 -11.85 2.56 0.91
N ALA A 37 -11.35 3.32 -0.07
CA ALA A 37 -10.22 4.23 0.15
C ALA A 37 -10.60 5.37 1.12
N GLU A 38 -11.74 6.04 0.91
CA GLU A 38 -12.27 7.08 1.80
C GLU A 38 -12.46 6.55 3.23
N ASP A 39 -12.94 5.32 3.33
CA ASP A 39 -13.19 4.61 4.57
C ASP A 39 -11.90 4.37 5.37
N ILE A 40 -10.86 3.91 4.67
CA ILE A 40 -9.52 3.69 5.23
C ILE A 40 -8.91 5.01 5.70
N VAL A 41 -9.03 6.08 4.89
CA VAL A 41 -8.55 7.42 5.24
C VAL A 41 -9.28 7.98 6.46
N ALA A 42 -10.60 7.81 6.53
CA ALA A 42 -11.39 8.23 7.69
C ALA A 42 -10.99 7.45 8.96
N CYS A 43 -10.72 6.15 8.84
CA CYS A 43 -10.17 5.36 9.95
C CYS A 43 -8.80 5.89 10.42
N ALA A 44 -7.91 6.18 9.48
CA ALA A 44 -6.58 6.70 9.80
C ALA A 44 -6.65 8.03 10.56
N TRP A 45 -7.51 8.97 10.12
CA TRP A 45 -7.71 10.24 10.82
C TRP A 45 -8.26 10.09 12.24
N ARG A 46 -9.17 9.15 12.48
CA ARG A 46 -9.65 8.89 13.86
C ARG A 46 -8.53 8.37 14.77
N GLU A 47 -7.68 7.47 14.29
CA GLU A 47 -6.53 6.99 15.06
C GLU A 47 -5.48 8.08 15.32
N LEU A 48 -5.35 9.04 14.40
CA LEU A 48 -4.53 10.23 14.59
C LEU A 48 -5.10 11.15 15.67
N GLU A 49 -6.42 11.38 15.64
CA GLU A 49 -7.12 12.21 16.63
C GLU A 49 -7.00 11.66 18.04
N GLU A 50 -7.10 10.34 18.22
CA GLU A 50 -6.85 9.66 19.50
C GLU A 50 -5.43 9.91 20.04
N ARG A 51 -4.46 10.21 19.16
CA ARG A 51 -3.07 10.54 19.49
C ARG A 51 -2.84 12.05 19.60
N GLY A 52 -3.89 12.87 19.50
CA GLY A 52 -3.82 14.33 19.57
C GLY A 52 -3.45 15.02 18.25
N ILE A 53 -3.39 14.28 17.13
CA ILE A 53 -3.13 14.82 15.80
C ILE A 53 -4.47 15.10 15.11
N LYS A 54 -4.76 16.37 14.85
CA LYS A 54 -6.06 16.83 14.39
C LYS A 54 -6.02 17.16 12.90
N LYS A 55 -7.00 16.67 12.14
CA LYS A 55 -7.10 16.93 10.69
C LYS A 55 -7.22 18.41 10.34
N GLY A 56 -7.93 19.18 11.14
CA GLY A 56 -8.17 20.61 10.90
C GLY A 56 -7.10 21.54 11.49
N ASP A 57 -6.04 21.01 12.08
CA ASP A 57 -5.04 21.80 12.80
C ASP A 57 -3.61 21.30 12.50
N PRO A 58 -2.98 21.82 11.42
CA PRO A 58 -1.63 21.43 11.00
C PRO A 58 -0.54 21.66 12.05
N GLU A 59 -0.77 22.54 13.04
CA GLU A 59 0.18 22.72 14.15
C GLU A 59 0.33 21.44 14.99
N THR A 60 -0.62 20.51 14.90
CA THR A 60 -0.53 19.20 15.56
C THR A 60 0.33 18.19 14.78
N TRP A 61 0.71 18.48 13.53
CA TRP A 61 1.39 17.55 12.61
C TRP A 61 2.91 17.56 12.81
N LYS A 62 3.37 17.53 14.06
CA LYS A 62 4.80 17.73 14.39
C LYS A 62 5.67 16.48 14.17
N LYS A 63 5.07 15.33 13.89
CA LYS A 63 5.75 14.05 13.65
C LYS A 63 4.96 13.25 12.62
N GLU A 64 5.66 12.64 11.67
CA GLU A 64 5.11 11.61 10.79
C GLU A 64 4.85 10.34 11.60
N PRO A 65 3.58 9.96 11.81
CA PRO A 65 3.26 8.77 12.57
C PRO A 65 3.19 7.57 11.62
N TYR A 66 3.90 6.50 11.96
CA TYR A 66 3.58 5.20 11.39
C TYR A 66 2.28 4.70 12.00
N ILE A 67 1.25 4.51 11.16
CA ILE A 67 -0.07 4.06 11.62
C ILE A 67 -0.31 2.65 11.12
N ARG A 68 -0.40 1.70 12.05
CA ARG A 68 -1.06 0.44 11.78
C ARG A 68 -2.53 0.62 12.07
N THR A 69 -3.28 0.95 11.03
CA THR A 69 -4.69 1.25 11.15
C THR A 69 -5.48 0.01 11.52
N GLY A 70 -4.93 -1.21 11.46
CA GLY A 70 -5.74 -2.42 11.65
C GLY A 70 -6.95 -2.39 10.72
N CYS A 71 -6.73 -1.90 9.50
CA CYS A 71 -7.76 -1.74 8.48
C CYS A 71 -7.30 -2.52 7.24
N PRO A 72 -8.01 -3.61 6.88
CA PRO A 72 -9.20 -4.14 7.51
C PRO A 72 -8.91 -4.71 8.91
N PRO A 73 -9.91 -4.83 9.79
CA PRO A 73 -9.71 -5.29 11.15
C PRO A 73 -9.27 -6.73 11.14
N ASN A 74 -8.03 -6.98 11.54
CA ASN A 74 -7.52 -8.34 11.70
C ASN A 74 -7.52 -8.69 13.19
N VAL A 75 -8.57 -9.41 13.62
CA VAL A 75 -8.73 -9.85 15.02
C VAL A 75 -7.54 -10.69 15.47
N SER A 76 -6.94 -11.48 14.59
CA SER A 76 -5.77 -12.31 14.92
C SER A 76 -4.53 -11.47 15.21
N ILE A 77 -4.31 -10.36 14.50
CA ILE A 77 -3.20 -9.41 14.76
C ILE A 77 -3.51 -8.55 16.00
N MET A 78 -4.76 -8.15 16.21
CA MET A 78 -5.16 -7.41 17.40
C MET A 78 -5.03 -8.27 18.67
N ALA A 79 -5.38 -9.55 18.58
CA ALA A 79 -5.23 -10.53 19.67
C ALA A 79 -3.78 -10.93 19.93
N SER A 80 -2.88 -10.87 18.93
CA SER A 80 -1.45 -11.13 19.16
C SER A 80 -0.74 -10.02 19.95
N ARG A 81 -1.42 -8.90 20.22
CA ARG A 81 -0.92 -7.74 20.97
C ARG A 81 -1.55 -7.59 22.36
N GLY A 82 -2.43 -8.49 22.78
CA GLY A 82 -3.12 -8.39 24.07
C GLY A 82 -4.33 -9.30 24.21
N ASP A 83 -5.28 -8.89 25.05
CA ASP A 83 -6.49 -9.64 25.37
C ASP A 83 -7.44 -9.74 24.16
N LYS A 84 -7.86 -10.96 23.84
CA LYS A 84 -8.80 -11.28 22.75
C LYS A 84 -10.14 -10.56 22.92
N GLU A 85 -10.59 -10.34 24.15
CA GLU A 85 -11.85 -9.62 24.41
C GLU A 85 -11.69 -8.12 24.17
N ALA A 86 -10.55 -7.52 24.53
CA ALA A 86 -10.25 -6.12 24.21
C ALA A 86 -10.12 -5.91 22.68
N ALA A 87 -9.53 -6.87 21.96
CA ALA A 87 -9.46 -6.85 20.50
C ALA A 87 -10.86 -6.92 19.86
N LYS A 88 -11.75 -7.76 20.40
CA LYS A 88 -13.13 -7.90 19.96
C LYS A 88 -13.98 -6.66 20.26
N GLN A 89 -13.81 -6.05 21.43
CA GLN A 89 -14.49 -4.80 21.78
C GLN A 89 -13.99 -3.62 20.94
N LYS A 90 -12.69 -3.59 20.62
CA LYS A 90 -12.10 -2.61 19.70
C LYS A 90 -12.59 -2.82 18.27
N LEU A 91 -12.77 -4.07 17.83
CA LEU A 91 -13.44 -4.41 16.57
C LEU A 91 -14.87 -3.87 16.57
N GLU A 92 -15.69 -4.22 17.57
CA GLU A 92 -17.10 -3.76 17.68
C GLU A 92 -17.21 -2.23 17.68
N THR A 93 -16.32 -1.54 18.38
CA THR A 93 -16.25 -0.07 18.38
C THR A 93 -15.96 0.46 16.98
N ARG A 94 -15.04 -0.17 16.23
CA ARG A 94 -14.70 0.23 14.86
C ARG A 94 -15.85 -0.05 13.89
N THR A 95 -16.55 -1.18 14.04
CA THR A 95 -17.72 -1.54 13.22
C THR A 95 -18.91 -0.59 13.45
N ARG A 96 -19.08 -0.07 14.68
CA ARG A 96 -20.15 0.88 15.05
C ARG A 96 -20.08 2.24 14.33
N TYR A 97 -18.90 2.62 13.82
CA TYR A 97 -18.69 3.87 13.06
C TYR A 97 -18.60 3.65 11.54
N GLY A 98 -19.06 2.47 11.08
CA GLY A 98 -19.43 2.24 9.69
C GLY A 98 -18.43 1.48 8.82
N LEU A 99 -17.18 1.18 9.24
CA LEU A 99 -16.13 0.62 8.35
C LEU A 99 -15.04 -0.17 9.09
N PRO A 100 -14.43 -1.27 8.56
CA PRO A 100 -14.09 -1.60 7.15
C PRO A 100 -14.79 -2.90 6.63
N PRO A 101 -14.52 -3.41 5.40
CA PRO A 101 -15.22 -4.58 4.84
C PRO A 101 -15.22 -5.79 5.79
N GLU A 102 -16.28 -6.59 5.73
CA GLU A 102 -16.47 -7.81 6.53
C GLU A 102 -15.28 -8.78 6.43
N SER A 103 -14.53 -8.68 5.34
CA SER A 103 -13.37 -9.51 5.04
C SER A 103 -12.08 -8.68 4.96
N PRO A 104 -10.94 -9.23 5.42
CA PRO A 104 -9.65 -8.64 5.16
C PRO A 104 -9.07 -9.00 3.79
N LEU A 105 -9.68 -9.92 3.07
CA LEU A 105 -9.12 -10.54 1.88
C LEU A 105 -9.29 -9.66 0.64
N LEU A 106 -8.23 -9.49 -0.14
CA LEU A 106 -8.25 -8.65 -1.35
C LEU A 106 -9.33 -9.10 -2.34
N GLN A 107 -9.58 -10.39 -2.46
CA GLN A 107 -10.61 -10.91 -3.37
C GLN A 107 -12.01 -10.35 -3.06
N ASP A 108 -12.28 -10.05 -1.80
CA ASP A 108 -13.59 -9.56 -1.35
C ASP A 108 -13.66 -8.02 -1.41
N VAL A 109 -12.53 -7.35 -1.19
CA VAL A 109 -12.51 -5.90 -0.91
C VAL A 109 -11.88 -5.04 -2.00
N ALA A 110 -10.95 -5.64 -2.75
CA ALA A 110 -10.19 -5.00 -3.81
C ALA A 110 -9.79 -6.04 -4.88
N PRO A 111 -10.76 -6.74 -5.51
CA PRO A 111 -10.47 -7.83 -6.45
C PRO A 111 -9.64 -7.37 -7.64
N ARG A 112 -9.75 -6.09 -8.05
CA ARG A 112 -8.90 -5.49 -9.09
C ARG A 112 -7.44 -5.39 -8.63
N ALA A 113 -7.18 -5.03 -7.38
CA ALA A 113 -5.82 -5.03 -6.84
C ALA A 113 -5.22 -6.44 -6.83
N LEU A 114 -5.97 -7.46 -6.39
CA LEU A 114 -5.52 -8.85 -6.43
C LEU A 114 -5.28 -9.32 -7.87
N GLY A 115 -6.20 -9.01 -8.77
CA GLY A 115 -6.12 -9.39 -10.17
C GLY A 115 -4.88 -8.79 -10.86
N ALA A 116 -4.57 -7.52 -10.59
CA ALA A 116 -3.36 -6.89 -11.12
C ALA A 116 -2.08 -7.54 -10.56
N GLN A 117 -2.04 -7.86 -9.26
CA GLN A 117 -0.90 -8.58 -8.66
C GLN A 117 -0.68 -9.95 -9.32
N VAL A 118 -1.78 -10.70 -9.50
CA VAL A 118 -1.79 -12.01 -10.15
C VAL A 118 -1.29 -11.92 -11.59
N ASP A 119 -1.73 -10.90 -12.34
CA ASP A 119 -1.30 -10.68 -13.71
C ASP A 119 0.20 -10.33 -13.76
N CYS A 120 0.70 -9.47 -12.86
CA CYS A 120 2.12 -9.09 -12.80
C CYS A 120 3.06 -10.27 -12.50
N VAL A 121 2.64 -11.25 -11.69
CA VAL A 121 3.45 -12.47 -11.44
C VAL A 121 3.25 -13.56 -12.50
N GLY A 122 2.40 -13.31 -13.49
CA GLY A 122 2.20 -14.17 -14.65
C GLY A 122 1.19 -15.30 -14.45
N GLY A 123 0.23 -15.17 -13.52
CA GLY A 123 -0.90 -16.08 -13.40
C GLY A 123 -1.21 -16.53 -11.97
N ARG A 124 -2.46 -16.91 -11.73
CA ARG A 124 -2.97 -17.28 -10.39
C ARG A 124 -2.29 -18.54 -9.86
N GLU A 125 -1.91 -19.45 -10.75
CA GLU A 125 -1.22 -20.70 -10.45
C GLU A 125 0.18 -20.49 -9.86
N ARG A 126 0.75 -19.28 -9.99
CA ARG A 126 2.06 -18.92 -9.45
C ARG A 126 1.98 -18.26 -8.09
N VAL A 127 0.77 -18.00 -7.60
CA VAL A 127 0.52 -17.38 -6.30
C VAL A 127 0.12 -18.48 -5.33
N ALA A 128 0.83 -18.58 -4.20
CA ALA A 128 0.42 -19.46 -3.12
C ALA A 128 -0.78 -18.84 -2.39
N ALA A 129 -1.85 -19.63 -2.21
CA ALA A 129 -3.08 -19.24 -1.51
C ALA A 129 -3.59 -17.83 -1.86
N PRO A 130 -3.86 -17.52 -3.15
CA PRO A 130 -4.25 -16.19 -3.60
C PRO A 130 -5.54 -15.68 -2.93
N GLU A 131 -6.42 -16.58 -2.52
CA GLU A 131 -7.62 -16.30 -1.73
C GLU A 131 -7.34 -15.82 -0.30
N GLN A 132 -6.14 -16.05 0.22
CA GLN A 132 -5.74 -15.65 1.59
C GLN A 132 -4.98 -14.32 1.62
N ILE A 133 -4.71 -13.70 0.46
CA ILE A 133 -3.99 -12.42 0.41
C ILE A 133 -4.89 -11.33 0.97
N ALA A 134 -4.45 -10.72 2.07
CA ALA A 134 -5.15 -9.65 2.74
C ALA A 134 -4.73 -8.26 2.22
N LEU A 135 -5.64 -7.28 2.33
CA LEU A 135 -5.27 -5.88 2.18
C LEU A 135 -4.30 -5.50 3.32
N PRO A 136 -3.17 -4.83 3.04
CA PRO A 136 -2.23 -4.44 4.08
C PRO A 136 -2.88 -3.54 5.14
N ASP A 137 -2.58 -3.82 6.41
CA ASP A 137 -3.17 -3.15 7.57
C ASP A 137 -2.29 -2.03 8.16
N SER A 138 -1.24 -1.65 7.42
CA SER A 138 -0.31 -0.59 7.78
C SER A 138 -0.28 0.50 6.73
N LEU A 139 -0.35 1.75 7.18
CA LEU A 139 -0.34 2.94 6.35
C LEU A 139 0.89 3.79 6.66
N ALA A 140 1.58 4.20 5.60
CA ALA A 140 2.47 5.34 5.66
C ALA A 140 1.60 6.60 5.58
N VAL A 141 1.64 7.43 6.61
CA VAL A 141 0.91 8.71 6.64
C VAL A 141 1.92 9.84 6.62
N ASN A 142 1.87 10.62 5.55
CA ASN A 142 2.64 11.85 5.43
C ASN A 142 1.79 13.04 5.88
N LEU A 143 2.25 13.75 6.91
CA LEU A 143 1.61 14.96 7.44
C LEU A 143 2.45 16.23 7.17
N CYS A 144 3.32 16.20 6.15
CA CYS A 144 4.06 17.35 5.64
C CYS A 144 4.78 18.16 6.74
N SER A 145 5.54 17.49 7.61
CA SER A 145 6.09 18.15 8.79
C SER A 145 7.39 18.89 8.54
N ASP A 146 8.18 18.51 7.52
CA ASP A 146 9.52 19.08 7.30
C ASP A 146 10.15 18.69 5.94
N ASP A 147 10.35 19.66 5.06
CA ASP A 147 11.03 19.49 3.75
C ASP A 147 12.55 19.73 3.83
N SER A 148 13.11 20.08 5.00
CA SER A 148 14.54 20.40 5.16
C SER A 148 15.47 19.26 4.73
N LYS A 149 14.96 18.03 4.67
CA LYS A 149 15.70 16.83 4.27
C LYS A 149 15.83 16.65 2.75
N LEU A 150 15.09 17.41 1.95
CA LEU A 150 15.08 17.27 0.48
C LEU A 150 16.33 17.86 -0.19
N GLY A 151 17.15 18.61 0.55
CA GLY A 151 18.33 19.30 0.00
C GLY A 151 17.97 20.49 -0.88
N GLU A 152 18.98 21.24 -1.34
CA GLU A 152 18.80 22.51 -2.07
C GLU A 152 18.10 22.33 -3.43
N GLU A 153 18.17 21.14 -4.01
CA GLU A 153 17.57 20.82 -5.32
C GLU A 153 16.12 20.35 -5.21
N GLY A 154 15.61 20.23 -3.98
CA GLY A 154 14.23 19.90 -3.69
C GLY A 154 13.84 18.46 -4.07
N TRP A 155 12.53 18.22 -4.06
CA TRP A 155 11.99 16.87 -4.07
C TRP A 155 12.35 16.06 -5.32
N ARG A 156 12.46 16.62 -6.53
CA ARG A 156 12.74 15.84 -7.76
C ARG A 156 14.22 15.54 -8.02
N SER A 157 15.12 15.83 -7.09
CA SER A 157 16.55 15.67 -7.35
C SER A 157 16.99 14.21 -7.35
N THR A 158 17.70 13.78 -8.39
CA THR A 158 18.44 12.50 -8.38
C THR A 158 19.59 12.50 -7.37
N ARG A 159 19.97 13.67 -6.84
CA ARG A 159 20.94 13.82 -5.75
C ARG A 159 20.30 13.84 -4.36
N ALA A 160 18.96 13.78 -4.27
CA ALA A 160 18.28 13.62 -2.98
C ALA A 160 18.80 12.35 -2.28
N PRO A 161 19.01 12.37 -0.96
CA PRO A 161 19.46 11.19 -0.23
C PRO A 161 18.34 10.14 -0.11
N GLY A 162 18.69 8.91 0.23
CA GLY A 162 17.72 7.87 0.58
C GLY A 162 17.19 7.03 -0.59
N TRP A 163 17.69 7.24 -1.81
CA TRP A 163 17.48 6.28 -2.92
C TRP A 163 17.96 4.88 -2.52
N HIS A 164 17.09 3.89 -2.68
CA HIS A 164 17.41 2.50 -2.42
C HIS A 164 16.55 1.58 -3.28
N LYS A 165 16.94 0.31 -3.32
CA LYS A 165 16.12 -0.79 -3.82
C LYS A 165 15.67 -1.63 -2.63
N ASP A 166 14.40 -1.97 -2.56
CA ASP A 166 13.93 -2.89 -1.52
C ASP A 166 14.64 -4.24 -1.62
N GLY A 167 15.09 -4.73 -0.46
CA GLY A 167 15.92 -5.93 -0.38
C GLY A 167 17.42 -5.73 -0.63
N TRP A 168 17.91 -4.48 -0.77
CA TRP A 168 19.35 -4.16 -0.93
C TRP A 168 20.29 -4.73 0.15
N HIS A 169 19.76 -5.15 1.29
CA HIS A 169 20.51 -5.73 2.40
C HIS A 169 20.84 -7.23 2.21
N TYR A 170 20.40 -7.87 1.13
CA TYR A 170 20.77 -9.25 0.79
C TYR A 170 21.06 -9.42 -0.70
N ARG A 171 21.79 -10.48 -1.05
CA ARG A 171 22.09 -10.82 -2.45
C ARG A 171 20.85 -11.39 -3.13
N HIS A 172 20.51 -10.81 -4.26
CA HIS A 172 19.39 -11.23 -5.11
C HIS A 172 19.78 -12.38 -6.04
N PHE A 173 18.93 -13.41 -6.12
CA PHE A 173 18.91 -14.41 -7.18
C PHE A 173 17.53 -14.40 -7.84
N LEU A 174 17.43 -14.74 -9.13
CA LEU A 174 16.17 -14.71 -9.89
C LEU A 174 15.06 -15.57 -9.27
N ASP A 175 15.43 -16.57 -8.49
CA ASP A 175 14.56 -17.53 -7.79
C ASP A 175 14.49 -17.29 -6.28
N SER A 176 15.04 -16.17 -5.78
CA SER A 176 14.97 -15.84 -4.36
C SER A 176 13.52 -15.63 -3.93
N PRO A 177 13.00 -16.40 -2.97
CA PRO A 177 11.63 -16.23 -2.49
C PRO A 177 11.42 -14.89 -1.77
N GLN A 178 12.50 -14.19 -1.41
CA GLN A 178 12.46 -12.84 -0.84
C GLN A 178 12.26 -11.74 -1.89
N GLN A 179 12.38 -12.07 -3.19
CA GLN A 179 12.02 -11.14 -4.26
C GLN A 179 10.52 -11.20 -4.53
N GLY A 180 9.88 -10.03 -4.55
CA GLY A 180 8.45 -9.92 -4.79
C GLY A 180 8.06 -8.56 -5.33
N LEU A 181 6.78 -8.41 -5.62
CA LEU A 181 6.19 -7.13 -5.98
C LEU A 181 6.13 -6.24 -4.73
N LEU A 182 6.67 -5.03 -4.82
CA LEU A 182 6.35 -3.98 -3.87
C LEU A 182 4.97 -3.41 -4.23
N LEU A 183 4.06 -3.38 -3.27
CA LEU A 183 2.70 -2.87 -3.46
C LEU A 183 2.52 -1.58 -2.67
N ALA A 184 2.31 -0.47 -3.38
CA ALA A 184 1.96 0.82 -2.79
C ALA A 184 0.49 1.14 -3.07
N TYR A 185 -0.34 1.04 -2.05
CA TYR A 185 -1.75 1.44 -2.13
C TYR A 185 -1.88 2.92 -1.79
N ILE A 186 -2.45 3.68 -2.72
CA ILE A 186 -2.68 5.12 -2.57
C ILE A 186 -4.16 5.33 -2.27
N TYR A 187 -4.48 5.77 -1.05
CA TYR A 187 -5.87 5.94 -0.58
C TYR A 187 -6.34 7.40 -0.59
N SER A 188 -5.44 8.35 -0.80
CA SER A 188 -5.73 9.78 -0.91
C SER A 188 -4.99 10.37 -2.11
N ASP A 189 -5.52 11.45 -2.68
CA ASP A 189 -4.87 12.15 -3.78
C ASP A 189 -3.45 12.60 -3.40
N LEU A 190 -2.51 12.41 -4.33
CA LEU A 190 -1.13 12.89 -4.21
C LEU A 190 -1.02 14.18 -5.00
N SER A 191 -0.90 15.31 -4.29
CA SER A 191 -0.64 16.60 -4.93
C SER A 191 0.86 16.75 -5.23
N PRO A 192 1.25 17.62 -6.18
CA PRO A 192 2.64 18.03 -6.29
C PRO A 192 3.18 18.45 -4.92
N GLU A 193 4.41 18.07 -4.60
CA GLU A 193 5.08 18.43 -3.34
C GLU A 193 4.45 17.85 -2.06
N SER A 194 3.44 16.97 -2.15
CA SER A 194 2.83 16.34 -0.96
C SER A 194 3.58 15.08 -0.47
N GLY A 195 4.87 14.95 -0.80
CA GLY A 195 5.74 13.83 -0.45
C GLY A 195 5.24 12.44 -0.91
N GLY A 196 4.76 12.34 -2.16
CA GLY A 196 4.50 11.06 -2.80
C GLY A 196 5.79 10.26 -3.06
N THR A 197 5.68 8.93 -3.09
CA THR A 197 6.81 8.04 -3.40
C THR A 197 7.41 8.39 -4.75
N GLN A 198 8.73 8.58 -4.76
CA GLN A 198 9.48 8.83 -5.99
C GLN A 198 10.07 7.53 -6.51
N MET A 199 10.07 7.40 -7.84
CA MET A 199 10.59 6.23 -8.52
C MET A 199 11.62 6.68 -9.54
N CYS A 200 12.82 6.11 -9.45
CA CYS A 200 13.83 6.22 -10.50
C CYS A 200 13.51 5.17 -11.57
N VAL A 201 12.65 5.54 -12.50
CA VAL A 201 12.29 4.70 -13.64
C VAL A 201 13.53 4.46 -14.50
N ASP A 202 13.64 3.28 -15.11
CA ASP A 202 14.78 2.87 -15.94
C ASP A 202 16.13 2.72 -15.18
N SER A 203 16.08 2.62 -13.85
CA SER A 203 17.26 2.30 -13.01
C SER A 203 17.68 0.82 -13.06
N VAL A 204 16.90 -0.01 -13.76
CA VAL A 204 17.22 -1.42 -14.05
C VAL A 204 17.66 -1.47 -15.51
N GLY A 205 18.97 -1.60 -15.71
CA GLY A 205 19.63 -1.78 -17.01
C GLY A 205 20.49 -3.03 -17.03
#